data_AF-A0A3B8L5U1-F1
#
_entry.id   AF-A0A3B8L5U1-F1
#
_cell.length_a   1.000
_cell.length_b   1.000
_cell.length_c   1.000
_cell.angle_alpha   90.00
_cell.angle_beta   90.00
_cell.angle_gamma   90.00
#
_symmetry.space_group_name_H-M   'P 1'
#
loop_
_entity.id
_entity.type
_entity.pdbx_description
1 polymer ?
#
loop_
_entity_poly.entity_id
_entity_poly.type
_entity_poly.pdbx_seq_one_letter_code
_entity_poly.pdbx_strand_id
1 'polypeptide(L)'
;MSSLWSVAATDHNDDIAGFSNFGLTSVDLGAPGVSILSTVPTGNVPMGDSSGYNSSQGTSMAAPYVAGAVGFLAAFNPNATPDEIRQAILDGADPVTSLDGLTVTGARLNLFESAKLLAPSVEPPPPPPAPEVEVVVVPKVVEILSGGSGQDTLLGSDSFDQMNGGADSDVLKGRGGDDLLFGGGGNDAVWGGTGDDVLQGQGGIDSLFGEEGNDQLVWRLGDSSDQLDGGADADVVLVQGNNRNNHVDVQQNAWSQLQVTDGGGTITIGDTVSNVIVDAGAGRDTVTIGTVDQVPAVMLTVNGQGGADTIDAGGRDLGAIRIQVNGGAGDDTITGSGVDDALVGGDGIDVINGEGGEDTIDGGEGSDLLSGGDRDDQLAGGAGNDTLQGDDGNDQLDGEDGHDELIGSAGDDTLSGSNGNDRLNGSGGDDQLSGHAGRDTLLGGGGNDTLNGGTDDDYLVGNAGQDVIQAGHGHDRAFGGGGSDSILGDDGDDTLDGGGGADFLAGGDGSDRLNARTGDDSLLGGNGEDSLFGGSGKDLLLGGDNDDFLNGQGGTDTLAGGLGADNFGGGSAADVINEAFSEDLFGSLLDELDAA
;
A
#
# COMPACT_ATOMS: atom_id res chain seq x y z
N MET A 1 1.10 -36.54 -19.60
CA MET A 1 -0.30 -36.20 -19.92
C MET A 1 -0.27 -35.12 -21.00
N SER A 2 -1.32 -34.90 -21.79
CA SER A 2 -1.21 -33.96 -22.91
C SER A 2 -1.04 -32.53 -22.40
N SER A 3 -0.04 -31.80 -22.91
CA SER A 3 0.22 -30.39 -22.60
C SER A 3 -0.77 -29.42 -23.26
N LEU A 4 -1.95 -29.92 -23.66
CA LEU A 4 -2.96 -29.18 -24.42
C LEU A 4 -4.11 -28.84 -23.49
N TRP A 5 -4.49 -27.56 -23.48
CA TRP A 5 -5.69 -27.07 -22.81
C TRP A 5 -6.89 -27.21 -23.74
N SER A 6 -7.99 -27.77 -23.22
CA SER A 6 -9.26 -27.81 -23.95
C SER A 6 -10.34 -27.14 -23.11
N VAL A 7 -10.95 -26.08 -23.66
CA VAL A 7 -11.81 -25.16 -22.90
C VAL A 7 -13.22 -25.12 -23.49
N ALA A 8 -14.24 -25.30 -22.66
CA ALA A 8 -15.64 -25.09 -23.00
C ALA A 8 -16.05 -23.62 -22.82
N ALA A 9 -17.02 -23.16 -23.60
CA ALA A 9 -17.61 -21.84 -23.44
C ALA A 9 -18.81 -21.89 -22.48
N THR A 10 -18.84 -20.97 -21.51
CA THR A 10 -20.00 -20.70 -20.64
C THR A 10 -20.64 -19.35 -20.97
N ASP A 11 -21.91 -19.20 -20.62
CA ASP A 11 -22.63 -17.93 -20.68
C ASP A 11 -22.64 -17.19 -19.33
N HIS A 12 -23.35 -16.06 -19.28
CA HIS A 12 -23.43 -15.20 -18.10
C HIS A 12 -24.18 -15.81 -16.91
N ASN A 13 -24.92 -16.91 -17.10
CA ASN A 13 -25.60 -17.65 -16.03
C ASN A 13 -24.79 -18.85 -15.56
N ASP A 14 -23.52 -18.95 -15.97
CA ASP A 14 -22.67 -20.12 -15.78
C ASP A 14 -23.19 -21.39 -16.47
N ASP A 15 -24.08 -21.27 -17.45
CA ASP A 15 -24.51 -22.42 -18.23
C ASP A 15 -23.52 -22.70 -19.36
N ILE A 16 -23.26 -23.98 -19.65
CA ILE A 16 -22.51 -24.36 -20.85
C ILE A 16 -23.24 -23.85 -22.09
N ALA A 17 -22.54 -23.07 -22.91
CA ALA A 17 -23.13 -22.51 -24.12
C ALA A 17 -23.56 -23.63 -25.08
N GLY A 18 -24.74 -23.53 -25.66
CA GLY A 18 -25.31 -24.59 -26.50
C GLY A 18 -24.50 -24.95 -27.75
N PHE A 19 -23.54 -24.10 -28.15
CA PHE A 19 -22.58 -24.36 -29.24
C PHE A 19 -21.25 -24.97 -28.77
N SER A 20 -21.01 -25.01 -27.45
CA SER A 20 -19.75 -25.49 -26.89
C SER A 20 -19.65 -27.01 -27.01
N ASN A 21 -18.50 -27.49 -27.49
CA ASN A 21 -18.17 -28.91 -27.37
C ASN A 21 -17.79 -29.24 -25.93
N PHE A 22 -18.03 -30.47 -25.52
CA PHE A 22 -17.73 -30.98 -24.18
C PHE A 22 -17.21 -32.42 -24.26
N GLY A 23 -16.56 -32.88 -23.20
CA GLY A 23 -16.06 -34.24 -23.09
C GLY A 23 -15.31 -34.51 -21.80
N LEU A 24 -15.79 -35.50 -21.04
CA LEU A 24 -15.29 -35.93 -19.72
C LEU A 24 -13.81 -36.31 -19.63
N THR A 25 -13.13 -36.46 -20.77
CA THR A 25 -11.71 -36.84 -20.84
C THR A 25 -10.93 -35.99 -21.84
N SER A 26 -11.58 -35.01 -22.46
CA SER A 26 -11.03 -34.25 -23.59
C SER A 26 -11.29 -32.74 -23.50
N VAL A 27 -12.06 -32.27 -22.50
CA VAL A 27 -12.28 -30.86 -22.21
C VAL A 27 -12.05 -30.65 -20.72
N ASP A 28 -11.09 -29.79 -20.40
CA ASP A 28 -10.56 -29.63 -19.05
C ASP A 28 -11.53 -28.88 -18.14
N LEU A 29 -11.93 -27.66 -18.54
CA LEU A 29 -12.78 -26.74 -17.77
C LEU A 29 -13.60 -25.80 -18.69
N GLY A 30 -14.52 -25.03 -18.10
CA GLY A 30 -15.25 -23.95 -18.78
C GLY A 30 -14.65 -22.55 -18.55
N ALA A 31 -14.91 -21.60 -19.46
CA ALA A 31 -14.61 -20.18 -19.30
C ALA A 31 -15.61 -19.32 -20.11
N PRO A 32 -15.74 -18.01 -19.82
CA PRO A 32 -16.66 -17.11 -20.51
C PRO A 32 -16.47 -17.13 -22.03
N GLY A 33 -17.54 -17.41 -22.77
CA GLY A 33 -17.47 -17.47 -24.22
C GLY A 33 -18.72 -16.99 -24.95
N VAL A 34 -19.65 -16.32 -24.26
CA VAL A 34 -20.87 -15.75 -24.85
C VAL A 34 -20.92 -14.26 -24.54
N SER A 35 -21.21 -13.44 -25.54
CA SER A 35 -21.28 -11.98 -25.45
C SER A 35 -20.00 -11.33 -24.94
N ILE A 36 -18.85 -11.85 -25.37
CA ILE A 36 -17.53 -11.33 -24.97
C ILE A 36 -17.19 -10.13 -25.83
N LEU A 37 -17.16 -8.95 -25.22
CA LEU A 37 -16.66 -7.73 -25.85
C LEU A 37 -15.13 -7.80 -25.92
N SER A 38 -14.56 -7.65 -27.10
CA SER A 38 -13.11 -7.66 -27.31
C SER A 38 -12.75 -6.85 -28.55
N THR A 39 -11.48 -6.46 -28.67
CA THR A 39 -11.00 -5.64 -29.78
C THR A 39 -11.14 -6.38 -31.11
N VAL A 40 -11.50 -5.64 -32.16
CA VAL A 40 -11.52 -6.10 -33.55
C VAL A 40 -10.84 -5.06 -34.44
N PRO A 41 -10.22 -5.49 -35.55
CA PRO A 41 -9.70 -4.54 -36.53
C PRO A 41 -10.81 -3.59 -37.01
N THR A 42 -10.48 -2.31 -37.17
CA THR A 42 -11.38 -1.18 -37.48
C THR A 42 -12.30 -1.36 -38.69
N GLY A 43 -12.05 -2.36 -39.56
CA GLY A 43 -12.92 -2.72 -40.69
C GLY A 43 -13.96 -3.83 -40.44
N ASN A 44 -14.01 -4.43 -39.25
CA ASN A 44 -14.88 -5.57 -38.93
C ASN A 44 -15.95 -5.28 -37.85
N VAL A 45 -16.15 -4.00 -37.51
CA VAL A 45 -17.18 -3.54 -36.57
C VAL A 45 -18.54 -3.42 -37.30
N PRO A 46 -19.68 -3.76 -36.68
CA PRO A 46 -21.00 -3.54 -37.28
C PRO A 46 -21.20 -2.06 -37.66
N MET A 47 -21.82 -1.78 -38.82
CA MET A 47 -21.99 -0.40 -39.31
C MET A 47 -22.66 0.51 -38.26
N GLY A 48 -21.95 1.56 -37.85
CA GLY A 48 -22.43 2.60 -36.93
C GLY A 48 -21.75 2.65 -35.56
N ASP A 49 -20.72 1.82 -35.33
CA ASP A 49 -19.94 1.77 -34.09
C ASP A 49 -18.45 1.93 -34.46
N SER A 50 -17.80 2.99 -33.97
CA SER A 50 -16.38 3.33 -34.19
C SER A 50 -15.46 2.81 -33.09
N SER A 51 -15.98 2.10 -32.08
CA SER A 51 -15.24 1.75 -30.86
C SER A 51 -14.03 0.83 -31.06
N GLY A 52 -13.90 0.15 -32.21
CA GLY A 52 -12.85 -0.88 -32.38
C GLY A 52 -13.10 -2.14 -31.55
N TYR A 53 -14.26 -2.30 -30.91
CA TYR A 53 -14.65 -3.48 -30.15
C TYR A 53 -15.86 -4.17 -30.78
N ASN A 54 -15.98 -5.49 -30.59
CA ASN A 54 -17.17 -6.23 -31.00
C ASN A 54 -17.48 -7.35 -30.02
N SER A 55 -18.78 -7.55 -29.74
CA SER A 55 -19.24 -8.66 -28.92
C SER A 55 -19.32 -9.94 -29.75
N SER A 56 -18.51 -10.93 -29.39
CA SER A 56 -18.43 -12.22 -30.06
C SER A 56 -18.73 -13.38 -29.12
N GLN A 57 -19.05 -14.54 -29.70
CA GLN A 57 -19.30 -15.77 -28.95
C GLN A 57 -18.61 -16.96 -29.61
N GLY A 58 -18.13 -17.90 -28.80
CA GLY A 58 -17.45 -19.10 -29.25
C GLY A 58 -16.50 -19.66 -28.20
N THR A 59 -16.13 -20.93 -28.35
CA THR A 59 -15.00 -21.49 -27.59
C THR A 59 -13.67 -20.79 -27.92
N SER A 60 -13.60 -20.12 -29.07
CA SER A 60 -12.51 -19.20 -29.44
C SER A 60 -12.45 -17.94 -28.57
N MET A 61 -13.55 -17.56 -27.91
CA MET A 61 -13.56 -16.46 -26.93
C MET A 61 -13.24 -16.96 -25.52
N ALA A 62 -13.57 -18.22 -25.21
CA ALA A 62 -13.28 -18.84 -23.91
C ALA A 62 -11.81 -19.25 -23.72
N ALA A 63 -11.15 -19.76 -24.77
CA ALA A 63 -9.75 -20.20 -24.67
C ALA A 63 -8.76 -19.07 -24.29
N PRO A 64 -8.90 -17.83 -24.82
CA PRO A 64 -8.06 -16.69 -24.39
C PRO A 64 -8.15 -16.36 -22.90
N TYR A 65 -9.30 -16.55 -22.22
CA TYR A 65 -9.39 -16.33 -20.77
C TYR A 65 -8.49 -17.28 -19.99
N VAL A 66 -8.45 -18.56 -20.38
CA VAL A 66 -7.56 -19.55 -19.76
C VAL A 66 -6.10 -19.26 -20.10
N ALA A 67 -5.81 -18.81 -21.33
CA ALA A 67 -4.46 -18.40 -21.71
C ALA A 67 -3.98 -17.16 -20.94
N GLY A 68 -4.85 -16.16 -20.77
CA GLY A 68 -4.60 -14.97 -19.96
C GLY A 68 -4.37 -15.33 -18.48
N ALA A 69 -5.16 -16.24 -17.92
CA ALA A 69 -4.94 -16.77 -16.57
C ALA A 69 -3.57 -17.46 -16.42
N VAL A 70 -3.16 -18.28 -17.40
CA VAL A 70 -1.82 -18.88 -17.38
C VAL A 70 -0.72 -17.81 -17.44
N GLY A 71 -0.89 -16.79 -18.29
CA GLY A 71 0.07 -15.67 -18.39
C GLY A 71 0.17 -14.87 -17.09
N PHE A 72 -0.97 -14.53 -16.49
CA PHE A 72 -1.05 -13.85 -15.20
C PHE A 72 -0.39 -14.69 -14.09
N LEU A 73 -0.72 -15.97 -13.96
CA LEU A 73 -0.19 -16.82 -12.90
C LEU A 73 1.31 -17.10 -13.04
N ALA A 74 1.82 -17.15 -14.28
CA ALA A 74 3.26 -17.23 -14.54
C ALA A 74 4.01 -15.95 -14.15
N ALA A 75 3.37 -14.78 -14.27
CA ALA A 75 3.92 -13.51 -13.79
C ALA A 75 3.80 -13.39 -12.26
N PHE A 76 2.68 -13.83 -11.69
CA PHE A 76 2.37 -13.81 -10.26
C PHE A 76 3.30 -14.71 -9.44
N ASN A 77 3.67 -15.89 -9.95
CA ASN A 77 4.71 -16.73 -9.37
C ASN A 77 5.69 -17.21 -10.45
N PRO A 78 6.78 -16.45 -10.70
CA PRO A 78 7.77 -16.77 -11.73
C PRO A 78 8.50 -18.11 -11.53
N ASN A 79 8.44 -18.67 -10.32
CA ASN A 79 9.07 -19.94 -9.96
C ASN A 79 8.15 -21.16 -10.19
N ALA A 80 6.85 -20.93 -10.41
CA ALA A 80 5.89 -22.01 -10.65
C ALA A 80 6.14 -22.66 -12.02
N THR A 81 6.22 -23.99 -12.03
CA THR A 81 6.34 -24.76 -13.26
C THR A 81 5.01 -24.75 -14.05
N PRO A 82 5.05 -24.95 -15.38
CA PRO A 82 3.82 -25.04 -16.18
C PRO A 82 2.82 -26.10 -15.70
N ASP A 83 3.28 -27.18 -15.06
CA ASP A 83 2.42 -28.22 -14.50
C ASP A 83 1.77 -27.76 -13.18
N GLU A 84 2.48 -26.99 -12.34
CA GLU A 84 1.92 -26.39 -11.11
C GLU A 84 0.88 -25.34 -11.46
N ILE A 85 1.16 -24.47 -12.44
CA ILE A 85 0.19 -23.47 -12.92
C ILE A 85 -1.07 -24.17 -13.46
N ARG A 86 -0.88 -25.25 -14.23
CA ARG A 86 -2.00 -26.04 -14.73
C ARG A 86 -2.82 -26.63 -13.59
N GLN A 87 -2.17 -27.21 -12.59
CA GLN A 87 -2.87 -27.87 -11.49
C GLN A 87 -3.67 -26.86 -10.65
N ALA A 88 -3.10 -25.70 -10.35
CA ALA A 88 -3.78 -24.64 -9.63
C ALA A 88 -5.03 -24.10 -10.35
N ILE A 89 -4.97 -23.94 -11.67
CA ILE A 89 -6.15 -23.54 -12.47
C ILE A 89 -7.26 -24.60 -12.42
N LEU A 90 -6.91 -25.88 -12.42
CA LEU A 90 -7.89 -26.97 -12.37
C LEU A 90 -8.50 -27.12 -10.97
N ASP A 91 -7.69 -26.96 -9.92
CA ASP A 91 -8.10 -27.10 -8.52
C ASP A 91 -8.82 -25.86 -7.98
N GLY A 92 -8.47 -24.67 -8.47
CA GLY A 92 -9.08 -23.39 -8.11
C GLY A 92 -10.34 -23.05 -8.92
N ALA A 93 -10.74 -23.88 -9.89
CA ALA A 93 -11.93 -23.63 -10.70
C ALA A 93 -13.23 -23.79 -9.88
N ASP A 94 -14.20 -22.90 -10.10
CA ASP A 94 -15.48 -22.92 -9.40
C ASP A 94 -16.38 -24.06 -9.93
N PRO A 95 -16.88 -24.98 -9.09
CA PRO A 95 -17.78 -26.03 -9.53
C PRO A 95 -19.09 -25.46 -10.07
N VAL A 96 -19.48 -25.88 -11.28
CA VAL A 96 -20.69 -25.40 -11.94
C VAL A 96 -21.56 -26.59 -12.34
N THR A 97 -22.82 -26.57 -11.89
CA THR A 97 -23.76 -27.70 -12.10
C THR A 97 -23.97 -28.02 -13.59
N SER A 98 -23.89 -27.01 -14.47
CA SER A 98 -24.04 -27.16 -15.92
C SER A 98 -22.84 -27.85 -16.60
N LEU A 99 -21.66 -27.85 -15.95
CA LEU A 99 -20.41 -28.44 -16.44
C LEU A 99 -20.10 -29.80 -15.81
N ASP A 100 -20.71 -30.10 -14.65
CA ASP A 100 -20.59 -31.39 -13.97
C ASP A 100 -20.99 -32.54 -14.90
N GLY A 101 -20.12 -33.54 -15.02
CA GLY A 101 -20.33 -34.65 -15.94
C GLY A 101 -20.10 -34.33 -17.43
N LEU A 102 -19.71 -33.10 -17.79
CA LEU A 102 -19.43 -32.68 -19.18
C LEU A 102 -17.97 -32.31 -19.44
N THR A 103 -17.23 -31.87 -18.42
CA THR A 103 -15.80 -31.54 -18.47
C THR A 103 -15.01 -32.35 -17.44
N VAL A 104 -13.68 -32.31 -17.46
CA VAL A 104 -12.82 -33.04 -16.52
C VAL A 104 -13.00 -32.51 -15.09
N THR A 105 -13.06 -31.18 -14.90
CA THR A 105 -13.25 -30.57 -13.58
C THR A 105 -14.70 -30.41 -13.19
N GLY A 106 -15.62 -30.31 -14.16
CA GLY A 106 -16.99 -29.89 -13.89
C GLY A 106 -17.11 -28.44 -13.42
N ALA A 107 -16.11 -27.62 -13.72
CA ALA A 107 -15.91 -26.31 -13.12
C ALA A 107 -15.54 -25.24 -14.15
N ARG A 108 -15.74 -23.96 -13.79
CA ARG A 108 -15.39 -22.78 -14.59
C ARG A 108 -14.14 -22.10 -14.01
N LEU A 109 -13.31 -21.51 -14.88
CA LEU A 109 -12.13 -20.74 -14.50
C LEU A 109 -12.46 -19.68 -13.44
N ASN A 110 -11.71 -19.71 -12.33
CA ASN A 110 -11.66 -18.67 -11.31
C ASN A 110 -10.19 -18.29 -11.08
N LEU A 111 -9.80 -17.10 -11.54
CA LEU A 111 -8.41 -16.65 -11.50
C LEU A 111 -7.92 -16.41 -10.07
N PHE A 112 -8.80 -15.91 -9.20
CA PHE A 112 -8.46 -15.55 -7.83
C PHE A 112 -8.13 -16.78 -6.97
N GLU A 113 -8.98 -17.81 -7.01
CA GLU A 113 -8.70 -19.07 -6.30
C GLU A 113 -7.50 -19.81 -6.91
N SER A 114 -7.29 -19.70 -8.22
CA SER A 114 -6.09 -20.23 -8.88
C SER A 114 -4.80 -19.52 -8.41
N ALA A 115 -4.86 -18.20 -8.20
CA ALA A 115 -3.73 -17.41 -7.70
C ALA A 115 -3.40 -17.75 -6.24
N LYS A 116 -4.41 -17.93 -5.38
CA LYS A 116 -4.19 -18.37 -3.99
C LYS A 116 -3.42 -19.68 -3.88
N LEU A 117 -3.69 -20.63 -4.78
CA LEU A 117 -3.01 -21.93 -4.82
C LEU A 117 -1.57 -21.85 -5.34
N LEU A 118 -1.21 -20.77 -6.03
CA LEU A 118 0.15 -20.50 -6.55
C LEU A 118 0.87 -19.38 -5.83
N ALA A 119 0.24 -18.76 -4.82
CA ALA A 119 0.88 -17.76 -4.00
C ALA A 119 2.23 -18.34 -3.54
N PRO A 120 3.36 -17.65 -3.81
CA PRO A 120 4.64 -18.12 -3.35
C PRO A 120 4.50 -18.39 -1.87
N SER A 121 4.90 -19.59 -1.46
CA SER A 121 4.92 -19.94 -0.05
C SER A 121 5.84 -18.93 0.63
N VAL A 122 5.28 -17.84 1.14
CA VAL A 122 5.70 -17.34 2.45
C VAL A 122 5.35 -18.52 3.34
N GLU A 123 6.27 -19.47 3.46
CA GLU A 123 6.19 -20.41 4.55
C GLU A 123 6.20 -19.47 5.76
N PRO A 124 5.09 -19.31 6.51
CA PRO A 124 5.28 -18.88 7.88
C PRO A 124 6.32 -19.85 8.43
N PRO A 125 7.34 -19.38 9.18
CA PRO A 125 8.23 -20.30 9.87
C PRO A 125 7.34 -21.40 10.46
N PRO A 126 7.68 -22.69 10.25
CA PRO A 126 6.82 -23.79 10.70
C PRO A 126 6.33 -23.41 12.08
N PRO A 127 4.99 -23.40 12.34
CA PRO A 127 4.47 -22.85 13.58
C PRO A 127 5.36 -23.38 14.69
N PRO A 128 6.02 -22.50 15.49
CA PRO A 128 6.97 -22.95 16.49
C PRO A 128 6.26 -24.10 17.19
N PRO A 129 6.86 -25.31 17.18
CA PRO A 129 6.16 -26.56 17.44
C PRO A 129 5.16 -26.29 18.54
N ALA A 130 3.86 -26.29 18.20
CA ALA A 130 2.80 -25.66 18.99
C ALA A 130 3.17 -25.89 20.43
N PRO A 131 3.50 -24.83 21.23
CA PRO A 131 4.35 -24.97 22.38
C PRO A 131 3.86 -26.23 23.04
N GLU A 132 4.71 -27.26 23.04
CA GLU A 132 4.55 -28.23 24.08
C GLU A 132 4.69 -27.29 25.27
N VAL A 133 3.54 -26.90 25.82
CA VAL A 133 3.31 -27.09 27.22
C VAL A 133 3.72 -28.54 27.41
N GLU A 134 5.04 -28.76 27.50
CA GLU A 134 5.59 -29.55 28.55
C GLU A 134 4.81 -29.01 29.72
N VAL A 135 3.73 -29.74 29.99
CA VAL A 135 3.23 -29.91 31.33
C VAL A 135 4.51 -30.20 32.05
N VAL A 136 5.08 -29.15 32.66
CA VAL A 136 6.34 -29.17 33.40
C VAL A 136 6.27 -30.50 34.09
N VAL A 137 7.07 -31.46 33.63
CA VAL A 137 7.04 -32.78 34.24
C VAL A 137 7.74 -32.50 35.53
N VAL A 138 6.95 -32.00 36.51
CA VAL A 138 7.43 -31.41 37.74
C VAL A 138 8.47 -32.40 38.24
N PRO A 139 9.77 -32.07 38.13
CA PRO A 139 10.80 -32.92 38.64
C PRO A 139 10.39 -33.18 40.08
N LYS A 140 10.44 -34.44 40.47
CA LYS A 140 9.88 -34.91 41.73
C LYS A 140 10.31 -33.97 42.87
N VAL A 141 9.40 -33.08 43.30
CA VAL A 141 9.72 -31.91 44.13
C VAL A 141 10.64 -32.34 45.26
N VAL A 142 11.88 -31.84 45.26
CA VAL A 142 12.88 -32.25 46.25
C VAL A 142 12.66 -31.45 47.53
N GLU A 143 12.37 -30.16 47.42
CA GLU A 143 12.07 -29.29 48.56
C GLU A 143 10.90 -28.32 48.29
N ILE A 144 10.07 -28.09 49.31
CA ILE A 144 8.99 -27.08 49.31
C ILE A 144 9.25 -26.13 50.47
N LEU A 145 9.49 -24.85 50.18
CA LEU A 145 9.71 -23.80 51.18
C LEU A 145 8.54 -22.81 51.19
N SER A 146 8.12 -22.36 52.37
CA SER A 146 7.04 -21.38 52.54
C SER A 146 7.34 -20.43 53.71
N GLY A 147 7.38 -19.11 53.48
CA GLY A 147 7.68 -18.10 54.49
C GLY A 147 6.50 -17.82 55.42
N GLY A 148 5.33 -17.54 54.86
CA GLY A 148 4.09 -17.38 55.62
C GLY A 148 3.72 -15.93 55.88
N SER A 149 4.12 -15.35 57.01
CA SER A 149 3.78 -13.95 57.34
C SER A 149 4.96 -13.26 58.03
N GLY A 150 5.25 -12.03 57.63
CA GLY A 150 6.47 -11.32 58.02
C GLY A 150 7.55 -11.45 56.94
N GLN A 151 8.63 -10.68 57.06
CA GLN A 151 9.72 -10.71 56.08
C GLN A 151 10.56 -11.98 56.26
N ASP A 152 10.45 -12.89 55.31
CA ASP A 152 11.10 -14.18 55.28
C ASP A 152 12.28 -14.21 54.30
N THR A 153 13.20 -15.15 54.53
CA THR A 153 14.30 -15.43 53.60
C THR A 153 14.35 -16.92 53.33
N LEU A 154 13.98 -17.31 52.11
CA LEU A 154 13.95 -18.68 51.64
C LEU A 154 15.21 -18.93 50.82
N LEU A 155 15.90 -20.03 51.14
CA LEU A 155 17.14 -20.43 50.47
C LEU A 155 17.00 -21.87 49.98
N GLY A 156 17.03 -22.04 48.67
CA GLY A 156 17.02 -23.33 48.01
C GLY A 156 18.36 -24.07 48.08
N SER A 157 18.41 -25.11 47.27
CA SER A 157 19.43 -26.12 47.11
C SER A 157 20.01 -26.09 45.70
N ASP A 158 20.81 -27.09 45.32
CA ASP A 158 21.30 -27.22 43.93
C ASP A 158 20.41 -28.21 43.13
N SER A 159 19.12 -28.32 43.49
CA SER A 159 18.13 -29.19 42.87
C SER A 159 16.76 -28.52 42.84
N PHE A 160 15.86 -28.97 41.95
CA PHE A 160 14.47 -28.47 41.82
C PHE A 160 13.80 -28.19 43.18
N ASP A 161 13.51 -26.91 43.39
CA ASP A 161 12.85 -26.36 44.55
C ASP A 161 11.55 -25.65 44.17
N GLN A 162 10.56 -25.73 45.06
CA GLN A 162 9.35 -24.92 44.97
C GLN A 162 9.27 -23.97 46.18
N MET A 163 9.28 -22.67 45.93
CA MET A 163 9.32 -21.65 46.98
C MET A 163 8.13 -20.69 46.90
N ASN A 164 7.60 -20.31 48.07
CA ASN A 164 6.57 -19.27 48.20
C ASN A 164 6.90 -18.35 49.38
N GLY A 165 7.12 -17.06 49.15
CA GLY A 165 7.42 -16.10 50.22
C GLY A 165 6.24 -15.97 51.19
N GLY A 166 5.06 -15.68 50.65
CA GLY A 166 3.81 -15.66 51.40
C GLY A 166 3.24 -14.26 51.49
N ALA A 167 3.34 -13.60 52.64
CA ALA A 167 2.85 -12.25 52.85
C ALA A 167 3.92 -11.39 53.51
N ASP A 168 3.94 -10.10 53.15
CA ASP A 168 5.00 -9.12 53.39
C ASP A 168 6.22 -9.30 52.43
N SER A 169 7.20 -8.40 52.53
CA SER A 169 8.37 -8.35 51.62
C SER A 169 9.41 -9.43 51.92
N ASP A 170 9.60 -10.36 51.00
CA ASP A 170 10.40 -11.57 51.16
C ASP A 170 11.63 -11.63 50.25
N VAL A 171 12.56 -12.53 50.58
CA VAL A 171 13.79 -12.80 49.81
C VAL A 171 13.82 -14.29 49.46
N LEU A 172 13.73 -14.65 48.18
CA LEU A 172 13.75 -16.03 47.70
C LEU A 172 14.99 -16.28 46.83
N LYS A 173 15.75 -17.34 47.10
CA LYS A 173 16.94 -17.69 46.29
C LYS A 173 16.94 -19.16 45.92
N GLY A 174 16.70 -19.49 44.64
CA GLY A 174 16.71 -20.83 44.05
C GLY A 174 18.07 -21.51 44.21
N ARG A 175 19.11 -20.84 43.72
CA ARG A 175 20.51 -21.26 43.62
C ARG A 175 20.78 -22.14 42.42
N GLY A 176 20.34 -23.41 42.40
CA GLY A 176 20.67 -24.29 41.30
C GLY A 176 19.62 -25.36 41.06
N GLY A 177 19.43 -25.76 39.81
CA GLY A 177 18.30 -26.58 39.39
C GLY A 177 17.19 -25.71 38.80
N ASP A 178 16.22 -26.35 38.14
CA ASP A 178 15.13 -25.66 37.44
C ASP A 178 14.00 -25.34 38.43
N ASP A 179 14.04 -24.19 39.09
CA ASP A 179 13.24 -23.86 40.26
C ASP A 179 11.91 -23.18 39.94
N LEU A 180 10.97 -23.24 40.90
CA LEU A 180 9.67 -22.56 40.82
C LEU A 180 9.50 -21.61 42.01
N LEU A 181 9.60 -20.30 41.77
CA LEU A 181 9.66 -19.28 42.81
C LEU A 181 8.46 -18.31 42.74
N PHE A 182 7.75 -18.17 43.86
CA PHE A 182 6.61 -17.26 44.00
C PHE A 182 6.86 -16.26 45.15
N GLY A 183 6.91 -14.96 44.87
CA GLY A 183 7.08 -13.90 45.87
C GLY A 183 5.94 -13.91 46.90
N GLY A 184 4.71 -13.68 46.45
CA GLY A 184 3.53 -13.76 47.31
C GLY A 184 2.77 -12.45 47.36
N GLY A 185 2.85 -11.72 48.46
CA GLY A 185 2.26 -10.38 48.51
C GLY A 185 3.14 -9.51 49.37
N GLY A 186 3.69 -8.43 48.84
CA GLY A 186 4.79 -7.71 49.45
C GLY A 186 5.62 -7.01 48.40
N ASN A 187 6.86 -6.73 48.73
CA ASN A 187 7.82 -6.22 47.74
C ASN A 187 8.99 -7.18 47.81
N ASP A 188 8.99 -8.15 46.94
CA ASP A 188 9.78 -9.36 47.04
C ASP A 188 11.02 -9.27 46.16
N ALA A 189 12.09 -9.94 46.59
CA ALA A 189 13.28 -10.09 45.78
C ALA A 189 13.54 -11.58 45.54
N VAL A 190 13.47 -11.99 44.28
CA VAL A 190 13.48 -13.38 43.85
C VAL A 190 14.66 -13.60 42.90
N TRP A 191 15.54 -14.54 43.24
CA TRP A 191 16.69 -14.94 42.43
C TRP A 191 16.53 -16.41 42.05
N GLY A 192 16.53 -16.73 40.75
CA GLY A 192 16.49 -18.08 40.20
C GLY A 192 17.80 -18.81 40.53
N GLY A 193 18.89 -18.41 39.89
CA GLY A 193 20.21 -19.02 40.11
C GLY A 193 20.70 -19.69 38.85
N THR A 194 21.16 -20.94 38.92
CA THR A 194 21.57 -21.69 37.74
C THR A 194 20.51 -22.72 37.37
N GLY A 195 19.96 -22.73 36.16
CA GLY A 195 18.90 -23.66 35.76
C GLY A 195 17.87 -22.95 34.90
N ASP A 196 16.90 -23.69 34.36
CA ASP A 196 15.81 -23.07 33.62
C ASP A 196 14.64 -22.80 34.61
N ASP A 197 14.60 -21.61 35.21
CA ASP A 197 13.75 -21.25 36.34
C ASP A 197 12.42 -20.58 35.94
N VAL A 198 11.41 -20.64 36.83
CA VAL A 198 10.15 -19.90 36.69
C VAL A 198 9.92 -18.99 37.89
N LEU A 199 9.94 -17.67 37.65
CA LEU A 199 9.83 -16.63 38.68
C LEU A 199 8.51 -15.86 38.55
N GLN A 200 7.80 -15.69 39.67
CA GLN A 200 6.57 -14.89 39.77
C GLN A 200 6.59 -14.00 41.01
N GLY A 201 6.53 -12.68 40.83
CA GLY A 201 6.45 -11.70 41.93
C GLY A 201 5.16 -11.79 42.73
N GLN A 202 4.02 -11.79 42.03
CA GLN A 202 2.69 -11.67 42.63
C GLN A 202 2.52 -10.28 43.27
N GLY A 203 1.78 -10.15 44.38
CA GLY A 203 1.21 -8.86 44.74
C GLY A 203 2.19 -7.85 45.34
N GLY A 204 2.73 -6.93 44.56
CA GLY A 204 3.30 -5.66 45.03
C GLY A 204 4.41 -5.15 44.12
N ILE A 205 5.51 -4.59 44.63
CA ILE A 205 6.64 -4.11 43.80
C ILE A 205 7.82 -5.04 43.98
N ASP A 206 8.02 -5.93 43.02
CA ASP A 206 8.94 -7.05 43.11
C ASP A 206 10.19 -6.86 42.23
N SER A 207 11.24 -7.62 42.53
CA SER A 207 12.47 -7.70 41.74
C SER A 207 12.79 -9.17 41.46
N LEU A 208 12.64 -9.59 40.21
CA LEU A 208 12.88 -10.96 39.76
C LEU A 208 14.18 -11.01 38.94
N PHE A 209 15.08 -11.94 39.29
CA PHE A 209 16.38 -12.13 38.65
C PHE A 209 16.53 -13.60 38.26
N GLY A 210 16.57 -13.95 36.97
CA GLY A 210 16.74 -15.32 36.48
C GLY A 210 18.15 -15.87 36.77
N GLU A 211 19.18 -15.12 36.35
CA GLU A 211 20.63 -15.42 36.48
C GLU A 211 21.23 -16.28 35.34
N GLU A 212 21.57 -17.56 35.53
CA GLU A 212 22.14 -18.44 34.48
C GLU A 212 21.11 -19.51 34.07
N GLY A 213 20.82 -19.66 32.78
CA GLY A 213 19.83 -20.62 32.25
C GLY A 213 18.64 -19.93 31.57
N ASN A 214 17.78 -20.70 30.88
CA ASN A 214 16.69 -20.13 30.08
C ASN A 214 15.45 -19.95 30.97
N ASP A 215 15.32 -18.75 31.54
CA ASP A 215 14.36 -18.47 32.59
C ASP A 215 13.04 -17.91 32.06
N GLN A 216 11.97 -18.14 32.83
CA GLN A 216 10.65 -17.56 32.61
C GLN A 216 10.28 -16.60 33.75
N LEU A 217 10.28 -15.31 33.45
CA LEU A 217 9.88 -14.26 34.40
C LEU A 217 8.45 -13.82 34.07
N VAL A 218 7.53 -13.99 35.03
CA VAL A 218 6.10 -13.77 34.81
C VAL A 218 5.56 -12.67 35.74
N TRP A 219 4.93 -11.68 35.13
CA TRP A 219 4.17 -10.60 35.78
C TRP A 219 2.68 -10.72 35.45
N ARG A 220 1.77 -10.62 36.44
CA ARG A 220 0.31 -10.82 36.24
C ARG A 220 -0.56 -9.70 36.80
N LEU A 221 -1.82 -9.67 36.33
CA LEU A 221 -2.92 -8.80 36.79
C LEU A 221 -3.07 -8.76 38.33
N GLY A 222 -2.79 -7.60 38.92
CA GLY A 222 -2.93 -7.32 40.36
C GLY A 222 -1.63 -6.88 41.03
N ASP A 223 -0.52 -7.08 40.34
CA ASP A 223 0.83 -6.80 40.79
C ASP A 223 1.13 -5.31 40.51
N SER A 224 1.91 -4.64 41.37
CA SER A 224 2.30 -3.24 41.15
C SER A 224 3.49 -3.22 40.17
N SER A 225 4.21 -2.10 40.01
CA SER A 225 5.33 -2.04 39.05
C SER A 225 6.48 -2.94 39.50
N ASP A 226 6.86 -3.95 38.70
CA ASP A 226 7.95 -4.88 39.03
C ASP A 226 9.18 -4.65 38.15
N GLN A 227 10.34 -5.10 38.64
CA GLN A 227 11.62 -5.12 37.94
C GLN A 227 11.98 -6.56 37.58
N LEU A 228 12.26 -6.85 36.30
CA LEU A 228 12.48 -8.21 35.79
C LEU A 228 13.81 -8.28 35.05
N ASP A 229 14.72 -9.16 35.46
CA ASP A 229 16.06 -9.31 34.89
C ASP A 229 16.30 -10.79 34.56
N GLY A 230 16.38 -11.14 33.27
CA GLY A 230 16.48 -12.52 32.80
C GLY A 230 17.84 -13.14 33.12
N GLY A 231 18.94 -12.44 32.83
CA GLY A 231 20.27 -13.03 32.94
C GLY A 231 20.96 -13.13 31.58
N ALA A 232 21.88 -14.09 31.41
CA ALA A 232 22.79 -14.13 30.25
C ALA A 232 22.35 -15.11 29.13
N ASP A 233 21.18 -15.75 29.25
CA ASP A 233 20.72 -16.89 28.44
C ASP A 233 19.35 -16.58 27.77
N ALA A 234 18.69 -17.58 27.15
CA ALA A 234 17.51 -17.35 26.29
C ALA A 234 16.21 -17.27 27.10
N ASP A 235 15.97 -16.12 27.72
CA ASP A 235 14.86 -15.90 28.65
C ASP A 235 13.55 -15.43 27.98
N VAL A 236 12.43 -15.74 28.64
CA VAL A 236 11.09 -15.26 28.26
C VAL A 236 10.52 -14.39 29.38
N VAL A 237 10.29 -13.11 29.09
CA VAL A 237 9.61 -12.18 30.00
C VAL A 237 8.16 -12.00 29.54
N LEU A 238 7.21 -12.44 30.36
CA LEU A 238 5.78 -12.32 30.11
C LEU A 238 5.17 -11.26 31.04
N VAL A 239 4.73 -10.14 30.47
CA VAL A 239 4.08 -9.05 31.20
C VAL A 239 2.60 -8.98 30.86
N GLN A 240 1.70 -9.18 31.83
CA GLN A 240 0.24 -9.11 31.66
C GLN A 240 -0.40 -7.98 32.50
N GLY A 241 -0.37 -6.75 31.96
CA GLY A 241 -0.66 -5.38 32.46
C GLY A 241 -2.00 -5.08 33.18
N ASN A 242 -2.15 -3.84 33.66
CA ASN A 242 -3.39 -3.20 34.15
C ASN A 242 -3.39 -1.71 33.76
N ASN A 243 -4.52 -0.98 33.95
CA ASN A 243 -4.69 0.43 33.54
C ASN A 243 -3.75 1.51 34.18
N ARG A 244 -2.47 1.23 34.47
CA ARG A 244 -1.47 2.12 35.11
C ARG A 244 -0.14 2.04 34.34
N ASN A 245 0.75 2.99 34.56
CA ASN A 245 2.07 2.99 33.91
C ASN A 245 2.90 1.74 34.32
N ASN A 246 3.34 0.97 33.32
CA ASN A 246 4.16 -0.23 33.47
C ASN A 246 5.56 0.02 32.91
N HIS A 247 6.60 -0.05 33.75
CA HIS A 247 7.98 0.08 33.30
C HIS A 247 8.62 -1.30 33.22
N VAL A 248 9.13 -1.70 32.06
CA VAL A 248 9.76 -3.01 31.84
C VAL A 248 11.18 -2.77 31.33
N ASP A 249 12.17 -3.11 32.16
CA ASP A 249 13.60 -3.03 31.84
C ASP A 249 14.16 -4.45 31.78
N VAL A 250 14.52 -4.95 30.58
CA VAL A 250 15.10 -6.28 30.38
C VAL A 250 16.57 -6.11 30.04
N GLN A 251 17.49 -6.56 30.91
CA GLN A 251 18.94 -6.35 30.73
C GLN A 251 19.64 -7.60 30.14
N GLN A 252 20.09 -7.48 28.87
CA GLN A 252 21.05 -8.36 28.14
C GLN A 252 20.60 -9.82 27.87
N ASN A 253 21.03 -10.59 26.85
CA ASN A 253 21.68 -10.37 25.55
C ASN A 253 21.43 -11.63 24.68
N ALA A 254 20.98 -11.45 23.43
CA ALA A 254 20.77 -12.46 22.38
C ALA A 254 19.74 -13.57 22.69
N TRP A 255 18.69 -13.64 21.85
CA TRP A 255 17.60 -14.64 21.81
C TRP A 255 16.45 -14.46 22.81
N SER A 256 16.49 -13.44 23.68
CA SER A 256 15.38 -13.12 24.61
C SER A 256 14.17 -12.51 23.87
N GLN A 257 12.96 -12.95 24.24
CA GLN A 257 11.67 -12.44 23.75
C GLN A 257 10.94 -11.70 24.88
N LEU A 258 10.57 -10.44 24.64
CA LEU A 258 9.73 -9.66 25.56
C LEU A 258 8.31 -9.59 24.97
N GLN A 259 7.33 -10.12 25.69
CA GLN A 259 5.91 -9.95 25.37
C GLN A 259 5.23 -9.13 26.47
N VAL A 260 4.72 -7.95 26.10
CA VAL A 260 3.94 -7.09 26.98
C VAL A 260 2.50 -7.08 26.48
N THR A 261 1.54 -7.46 27.33
CA THR A 261 0.11 -7.37 27.06
C THR A 261 -0.52 -6.50 28.12
N ASP A 262 -0.94 -5.28 27.82
CA ASP A 262 -1.58 -4.35 28.75
C ASP A 262 -3.08 -4.15 28.43
N GLY A 263 -3.78 -3.31 29.20
CA GLY A 263 -5.12 -2.80 28.90
C GLY A 263 -5.28 -1.32 29.25
N GLY A 264 -4.19 -0.54 29.21
CA GLY A 264 -4.12 0.91 29.45
C GLY A 264 -2.87 1.39 30.20
N GLY A 265 -1.91 2.07 29.58
CA GLY A 265 -0.72 2.51 30.32
C GLY A 265 0.37 3.24 29.54
N THR A 266 1.54 3.39 30.17
CA THR A 266 2.79 3.76 29.48
C THR A 266 3.70 2.56 29.54
N ILE A 267 4.17 2.05 28.40
CA ILE A 267 5.14 0.96 28.25
C ILE A 267 6.44 1.59 27.76
N THR A 268 7.53 1.40 28.50
CA THR A 268 8.87 1.89 28.09
C THR A 268 9.82 0.71 27.99
N ILE A 269 10.51 0.58 26.85
CA ILE A 269 11.49 -0.48 26.59
C ILE A 269 12.87 0.14 26.49
N GLY A 270 13.77 -0.25 27.39
CA GLY A 270 15.01 0.47 27.68
C GLY A 270 16.34 -0.15 27.22
N ASP A 271 16.35 -1.37 26.66
CA ASP A 271 17.61 -2.07 26.34
C ASP A 271 17.45 -3.20 25.28
N THR A 272 18.54 -3.89 24.94
CA THR A 272 18.67 -4.95 23.92
C THR A 272 17.76 -6.17 24.12
N VAL A 273 16.72 -6.29 23.28
CA VAL A 273 15.88 -7.49 23.16
C VAL A 273 15.83 -7.93 21.70
N SER A 274 15.83 -9.25 21.45
CA SER A 274 15.93 -9.78 20.08
C SER A 274 14.61 -9.85 19.32
N ASN A 275 13.50 -9.92 20.06
CA ASN A 275 12.15 -9.83 19.54
C ASN A 275 11.26 -9.22 20.63
N VAL A 276 10.51 -8.19 20.26
CA VAL A 276 9.63 -7.48 21.19
C VAL A 276 8.25 -7.44 20.57
N ILE A 277 7.27 -8.00 21.29
CA ILE A 277 5.87 -7.92 20.90
C ILE A 277 5.15 -7.15 22.00
N VAL A 278 4.66 -5.96 21.66
CA VAL A 278 3.82 -5.14 22.54
C VAL A 278 2.39 -5.24 22.03
N ASP A 279 1.51 -5.68 22.91
CA ASP A 279 0.08 -5.68 22.71
C ASP A 279 -0.52 -4.76 23.78
N ALA A 280 -0.85 -3.53 23.40
CA ALA A 280 -1.28 -2.51 24.37
C ALA A 280 -2.68 -2.79 24.96
N GLY A 281 -3.46 -3.65 24.29
CA GLY A 281 -4.84 -3.95 24.64
C GLY A 281 -5.78 -2.77 24.43
N ALA A 282 -7.07 -2.94 24.71
CA ALA A 282 -8.04 -1.84 24.56
C ALA A 282 -7.81 -0.74 25.64
N GLY A 283 -7.73 0.53 25.24
CA GLY A 283 -7.38 1.61 26.15
C GLY A 283 -6.90 2.85 25.43
N ARG A 284 -6.34 3.79 26.19
CA ARG A 284 -5.43 4.78 25.62
C ARG A 284 -4.08 4.47 26.20
N ASP A 285 -3.14 4.19 25.32
CA ASP A 285 -1.85 3.63 25.65
C ASP A 285 -0.72 4.52 25.13
N THR A 286 0.46 4.39 25.73
CA THR A 286 1.66 5.12 25.33
C THR A 286 2.84 4.17 25.30
N VAL A 287 3.32 3.82 24.12
CA VAL A 287 4.51 2.97 23.94
C VAL A 287 5.69 3.86 23.55
N THR A 288 6.77 3.81 24.32
CA THR A 288 8.01 4.55 24.02
C THR A 288 9.18 3.58 23.95
N ILE A 289 9.91 3.63 22.83
CA ILE A 289 11.00 2.68 22.54
C ILE A 289 12.33 3.40 22.65
N GLY A 290 13.26 2.94 23.51
CA GLY A 290 14.58 3.54 23.70
C GLY A 290 15.62 3.20 22.62
N THR A 291 16.89 3.58 22.84
CA THR A 291 18.00 3.19 21.95
C THR A 291 18.30 1.70 22.11
N VAL A 292 18.41 0.95 21.00
CA VAL A 292 18.67 -0.50 21.02
C VAL A 292 20.05 -0.77 20.40
N ASP A 293 21.08 -0.94 21.22
CA ASP A 293 22.46 -1.12 20.75
C ASP A 293 22.70 -2.55 20.19
N GLN A 294 22.97 -2.70 18.89
CA GLN A 294 23.54 -3.91 18.28
C GLN A 294 22.70 -5.21 18.39
N VAL A 295 21.62 -5.32 17.62
CA VAL A 295 21.04 -6.63 17.27
C VAL A 295 20.89 -6.76 15.75
N PRO A 296 21.29 -7.87 15.12
CA PRO A 296 21.30 -8.00 13.65
C PRO A 296 19.92 -8.01 12.97
N ALA A 297 18.85 -8.18 13.74
CA ALA A 297 17.45 -8.06 13.33
C ALA A 297 16.59 -8.08 14.61
N VAL A 298 15.94 -6.97 14.95
CA VAL A 298 14.77 -6.97 15.83
C VAL A 298 13.59 -6.69 14.92
N MET A 299 12.56 -7.53 14.98
CA MET A 299 11.22 -7.13 14.55
C MET A 299 10.53 -6.65 15.83
N LEU A 300 10.19 -5.37 15.89
CA LEU A 300 9.38 -4.84 16.97
C LEU A 300 7.95 -4.73 16.45
N THR A 301 7.05 -5.55 16.98
CA THR A 301 5.63 -5.47 16.64
C THR A 301 4.88 -4.79 17.78
N VAL A 302 4.24 -3.66 17.50
CA VAL A 302 3.37 -2.94 18.44
C VAL A 302 1.94 -2.98 17.90
N ASN A 303 1.00 -3.51 18.68
CA ASN A 303 -0.44 -3.49 18.37
C ASN A 303 -1.15 -2.65 19.44
N GLY A 304 -1.68 -1.48 19.09
CA GLY A 304 -2.46 -0.60 19.98
C GLY A 304 -3.86 -1.14 20.29
N GLN A 305 -4.41 -1.99 19.41
CA GLN A 305 -5.76 -2.54 19.49
C GLN A 305 -6.88 -1.50 19.44
N GLY A 306 -7.23 -0.85 20.54
CA GLY A 306 -8.49 -0.11 20.60
C GLY A 306 -8.50 1.03 21.60
N GLY A 307 -8.26 2.23 21.11
CA GLY A 307 -8.58 3.54 21.64
C GLY A 307 -7.60 4.54 21.01
N ALA A 308 -7.28 5.64 21.68
CA ALA A 308 -6.46 6.71 21.08
C ALA A 308 -5.04 6.63 21.62
N ASP A 309 -4.16 5.90 20.95
CA ASP A 309 -2.84 5.48 21.41
C ASP A 309 -1.71 6.39 20.93
N THR A 310 -0.56 6.29 21.59
CA THR A 310 0.66 7.04 21.21
C THR A 310 1.85 6.09 21.17
N ILE A 311 2.50 5.96 20.02
CA ILE A 311 3.62 5.05 19.78
C ILE A 311 4.78 5.87 19.24
N ASP A 312 5.86 5.97 20.00
CA ASP A 312 6.99 6.88 19.71
C ASP A 312 8.32 6.11 19.69
N ALA A 313 8.86 5.93 18.48
CA ALA A 313 10.20 5.39 18.22
C ALA A 313 11.22 6.47 17.79
N GLY A 314 10.82 7.74 17.66
CA GLY A 314 11.57 8.79 16.98
C GLY A 314 12.90 9.20 17.63
N GLY A 315 13.85 9.62 16.79
CA GLY A 315 15.13 10.21 17.21
C GLY A 315 16.17 9.24 17.80
N ARG A 316 16.07 7.93 17.50
CA ARG A 316 16.93 6.89 18.09
C ARG A 316 17.57 6.01 17.00
N ASP A 317 18.85 5.69 17.19
CA ASP A 317 19.59 4.77 16.29
C ASP A 317 19.20 3.32 16.61
N LEU A 318 18.36 2.73 15.75
CA LEU A 318 17.92 1.33 15.83
C LEU A 318 18.73 0.42 14.87
N GLY A 319 19.76 0.92 14.20
CA GLY A 319 20.60 0.09 13.33
C GLY A 319 19.94 -0.36 12.02
N ALA A 320 19.46 -1.59 11.92
CA ALA A 320 18.82 -2.18 10.72
C ALA A 320 17.47 -2.83 11.06
N ILE A 321 16.84 -2.34 12.13
CA ILE A 321 15.59 -2.82 12.70
C ILE A 321 14.44 -2.30 11.85
N ARG A 322 13.46 -3.15 11.53
CA ARG A 322 12.18 -2.74 10.94
C ARG A 322 11.17 -2.66 12.07
N ILE A 323 10.56 -1.51 12.32
CA ILE A 323 9.44 -1.43 13.26
C ILE A 323 8.17 -1.78 12.49
N GLN A 324 7.34 -2.63 13.09
CA GLN A 324 5.97 -2.85 12.63
C GLN A 324 5.01 -2.31 13.69
N VAL A 325 4.28 -1.26 13.35
CA VAL A 325 3.27 -0.67 14.22
C VAL A 325 1.89 -0.84 13.61
N ASN A 326 0.92 -1.19 14.44
CA ASN A 326 -0.51 -1.14 14.12
C ASN A 326 -1.22 -0.41 15.27
N GLY A 327 -1.76 0.79 15.01
CA GLY A 327 -2.50 1.59 15.98
C GLY A 327 -3.78 0.89 16.42
N GLY A 328 -4.58 0.44 15.46
CA GLY A 328 -5.76 -0.38 15.70
C GLY A 328 -7.03 0.42 15.50
N ALA A 329 -7.74 0.78 16.57
CA ALA A 329 -9.01 1.49 16.46
C ALA A 329 -9.09 2.67 17.43
N GLY A 330 -9.24 3.87 16.92
CA GLY A 330 -9.30 5.16 17.61
C GLY A 330 -8.22 6.09 17.05
N ASP A 331 -8.22 7.34 17.51
CA ASP A 331 -7.32 8.37 16.96
C ASP A 331 -5.89 8.19 17.49
N ASP A 332 -5.00 7.60 16.69
CA ASP A 332 -3.66 7.21 17.08
C ASP A 332 -2.59 8.23 16.67
N THR A 333 -1.46 8.23 17.38
CA THR A 333 -0.27 9.01 17.01
C THR A 333 0.94 8.10 16.97
N ILE A 334 1.51 7.90 15.79
CA ILE A 334 2.63 7.00 15.53
C ILE A 334 3.82 7.81 15.02
N THR A 335 5.00 7.58 15.59
CA THR A 335 6.27 8.12 15.10
C THR A 335 7.24 6.96 14.91
N GLY A 336 7.67 6.77 13.66
CA GLY A 336 8.70 5.82 13.23
C GLY A 336 10.09 6.20 13.71
N SER A 337 11.10 5.71 13.01
CA SER A 337 12.50 5.76 13.38
C SER A 337 13.37 6.24 12.22
N GLY A 338 14.69 6.27 12.39
CA GLY A 338 15.61 6.69 11.31
C GLY A 338 15.97 5.58 10.31
N VAL A 339 15.18 4.51 10.25
CA VAL A 339 15.35 3.34 9.39
C VAL A 339 13.98 2.88 8.88
N ASP A 340 13.97 2.08 7.81
CA ASP A 340 12.76 1.56 7.16
C ASP A 340 11.74 0.95 8.16
N ASP A 341 10.53 1.48 8.16
CA ASP A 341 9.43 1.11 9.04
C ASP A 341 8.17 0.64 8.27
N ALA A 342 7.28 -0.06 8.97
CA ALA A 342 5.96 -0.46 8.50
C ALA A 342 4.91 -0.02 9.51
N LEU A 343 4.20 1.06 9.21
CA LEU A 343 3.31 1.75 10.12
C LEU A 343 1.86 1.66 9.62
N VAL A 344 0.93 1.26 10.47
CA VAL A 344 -0.49 1.21 10.17
C VAL A 344 -1.26 1.97 11.24
N GLY A 345 -2.09 2.93 10.86
CA GLY A 345 -3.00 3.67 11.73
C GLY A 345 -4.15 2.78 12.18
N GLY A 346 -5.09 2.51 11.29
CA GLY A 346 -6.23 1.62 11.50
C GLY A 346 -7.56 2.36 11.37
N ASP A 347 -8.53 2.10 12.25
CA ASP A 347 -9.77 2.89 12.28
C ASP A 347 -9.52 4.15 13.11
N GLY A 348 -9.84 5.38 12.68
CA GLY A 348 -9.65 6.55 13.54
C GLY A 348 -9.34 7.83 12.79
N ILE A 349 -8.87 8.87 13.47
CA ILE A 349 -8.15 9.97 12.82
C ILE A 349 -6.71 9.90 13.32
N ASP A 350 -5.83 9.40 12.46
CA ASP A 350 -4.47 9.04 12.83
C ASP A 350 -3.45 10.08 12.39
N VAL A 351 -2.35 10.17 13.15
CA VAL A 351 -1.20 11.00 12.81
C VAL A 351 0.04 10.13 12.79
N ILE A 352 0.63 9.93 11.61
CA ILE A 352 1.78 9.05 11.40
C ILE A 352 2.93 9.82 10.78
N ASN A 353 4.13 9.64 11.31
CA ASN A 353 5.37 10.22 10.78
C ASN A 353 6.45 9.14 10.72
N GLY A 354 6.98 8.83 9.53
CA GLY A 354 8.03 7.83 9.31
C GLY A 354 9.41 8.25 9.85
N GLU A 355 9.69 9.56 9.86
CA GLU A 355 11.00 10.18 10.11
C GLU A 355 12.01 9.95 8.99
N GLY A 356 12.60 8.77 8.84
CA GLY A 356 13.45 8.54 7.67
C GLY A 356 13.87 7.10 7.53
N GLY A 357 14.21 6.67 6.33
CA GLY A 357 14.14 5.25 6.00
C GLY A 357 13.31 5.09 4.74
N GLU A 358 13.26 3.90 4.16
CA GLU A 358 12.26 3.62 3.13
C GLU A 358 11.04 3.01 3.81
N ASP A 359 10.06 3.85 4.16
CA ASP A 359 8.94 3.51 5.01
C ASP A 359 7.71 3.04 4.22
N THR A 360 6.87 2.23 4.85
CA THR A 360 5.54 1.88 4.35
C THR A 360 4.51 2.29 5.38
N ILE A 361 3.63 3.21 5.02
CA ILE A 361 2.64 3.84 5.90
C ILE A 361 1.25 3.64 5.33
N ASP A 362 0.31 3.16 6.16
CA ASP A 362 -1.10 2.95 5.83
C ASP A 362 -1.97 3.66 6.89
N GLY A 363 -2.76 4.66 6.49
CA GLY A 363 -3.65 5.43 7.37
C GLY A 363 -4.81 4.57 7.88
N GLY A 364 -5.60 4.02 6.96
CA GLY A 364 -6.69 3.09 7.27
C GLY A 364 -8.07 3.72 7.06
N GLU A 365 -9.02 3.50 7.96
CA GLU A 365 -10.32 4.20 7.90
C GLU A 365 -10.20 5.50 8.69
N GLY A 366 -10.34 6.67 8.07
CA GLY A 366 -10.04 7.87 8.82
C GLY A 366 -10.09 9.21 8.12
N SER A 367 -9.36 10.16 8.65
CA SER A 367 -9.06 11.42 7.95
C SER A 367 -7.69 11.81 8.47
N ASP A 368 -6.71 11.12 7.92
CA ASP A 368 -5.43 10.87 8.55
C ASP A 368 -4.38 11.89 8.08
N LEU A 369 -3.33 12.04 8.87
CA LEU A 369 -2.18 12.88 8.54
C LEU A 369 -0.93 12.03 8.51
N LEU A 370 -0.38 11.81 7.32
CA LEU A 370 0.75 10.93 7.06
C LEU A 370 1.94 11.74 6.53
N SER A 371 3.15 11.46 7.03
CA SER A 371 4.42 12.02 6.55
C SER A 371 5.45 10.90 6.43
N GLY A 372 6.08 10.76 5.26
CA GLY A 372 7.13 9.77 4.98
C GLY A 372 8.43 10.16 5.65
N GLY A 373 9.04 11.25 5.21
CA GLY A 373 10.24 11.82 5.81
C GLY A 373 11.42 11.82 4.85
N ASP A 374 12.57 11.31 5.30
CA ASP A 374 13.75 11.18 4.45
C ASP A 374 13.75 9.82 3.70
N ARG A 375 14.06 9.84 2.40
CA ARG A 375 14.18 8.74 1.40
C ARG A 375 12.83 8.34 0.78
N ASP A 376 12.86 7.28 -0.03
CA ASP A 376 11.77 6.86 -0.91
C ASP A 376 10.72 6.09 -0.09
N ASP A 377 9.57 6.70 0.15
CA ASP A 377 8.50 6.19 1.00
C ASP A 377 7.25 5.73 0.21
N GLN A 378 6.45 4.87 0.84
CA GLN A 378 5.14 4.44 0.33
C GLN A 378 4.04 4.79 1.34
N LEU A 379 3.12 5.66 0.96
CA LEU A 379 2.01 6.14 1.79
C LEU A 379 0.67 5.80 1.16
N ALA A 380 -0.23 5.17 1.91
CA ALA A 380 -1.63 4.97 1.56
C ALA A 380 -2.53 5.68 2.59
N GLY A 381 -3.44 6.55 2.14
CA GLY A 381 -4.41 7.24 3.00
C GLY A 381 -5.48 6.29 3.52
N GLY A 382 -6.15 5.62 2.57
CA GLY A 382 -7.20 4.65 2.87
C GLY A 382 -8.58 5.27 2.67
N ALA A 383 -9.51 5.01 3.58
CA ALA A 383 -10.86 5.53 3.46
C ALA A 383 -11.03 6.83 4.24
N GLY A 384 -11.22 7.94 3.54
CA GLY A 384 -11.70 9.19 4.10
C GLY A 384 -11.00 10.40 3.49
N ASN A 385 -10.74 11.44 4.28
CA ASN A 385 -10.18 12.68 3.74
C ASN A 385 -8.81 12.90 4.34
N ASP A 386 -7.80 12.40 3.65
CA ASP A 386 -6.46 12.23 4.18
C ASP A 386 -5.52 13.33 3.70
N THR A 387 -4.43 13.53 4.43
CA THR A 387 -3.34 14.43 4.06
C THR A 387 -2.03 13.67 4.10
N LEU A 388 -1.41 13.50 2.94
CA LEU A 388 -0.18 12.73 2.74
C LEU A 388 0.94 13.66 2.29
N GLN A 389 2.11 13.53 2.91
CA GLN A 389 3.32 14.26 2.56
C GLN A 389 4.50 13.29 2.39
N GLY A 390 5.11 13.23 1.20
CA GLY A 390 6.28 12.38 0.92
C GLY A 390 7.54 12.87 1.63
N ASP A 391 7.84 14.17 1.47
CA ASP A 391 9.04 14.86 1.97
C ASP A 391 10.27 14.72 1.05
N ASP A 392 11.42 14.23 1.53
CA ASP A 392 12.67 14.20 0.75
C ASP A 392 12.88 12.80 0.17
N GLY A 393 12.55 12.53 -1.10
CA GLY A 393 12.62 11.17 -1.63
C GLY A 393 11.93 11.04 -2.96
N ASN A 394 12.03 9.87 -3.59
CA ASN A 394 11.14 9.53 -4.69
C ASN A 394 9.96 8.72 -4.13
N ASP A 395 8.89 9.41 -3.76
CA ASP A 395 7.82 8.86 -2.94
C ASP A 395 6.65 8.35 -3.77
N GLN A 396 5.91 7.37 -3.21
CA GLN A 396 4.66 6.89 -3.75
C GLN A 396 3.52 7.18 -2.78
N LEU A 397 2.56 8.02 -3.17
CA LEU A 397 1.41 8.43 -2.39
C LEU A 397 0.11 8.00 -3.08
N ASP A 398 -0.77 7.29 -2.38
CA ASP A 398 -2.13 6.95 -2.83
C ASP A 398 -3.16 7.43 -1.80
N GLY A 399 -4.07 8.33 -2.21
CA GLY A 399 -5.16 8.83 -1.37
C GLY A 399 -6.26 7.81 -1.13
N GLU A 400 -6.45 6.87 -2.08
CA GLU A 400 -7.55 5.91 -2.09
C GLU A 400 -8.97 6.54 -2.12
N ASP A 401 -9.79 6.35 -1.09
CA ASP A 401 -11.22 6.71 -1.12
C ASP A 401 -11.47 8.02 -0.33
N GLY A 402 -11.64 9.15 -1.01
CA GLY A 402 -12.30 10.33 -0.45
C GLY A 402 -11.82 11.67 -1.00
N HIS A 403 -11.46 12.64 -0.18
CA HIS A 403 -11.06 13.97 -0.69
C HIS A 403 -9.73 14.37 -0.08
N ASP A 404 -8.67 14.03 -0.80
CA ASP A 404 -7.33 13.92 -0.24
C ASP A 404 -6.42 15.06 -0.67
N GLU A 405 -5.45 15.38 0.18
CA GLU A 405 -4.37 16.32 -0.13
C GLU A 405 -3.03 15.57 -0.13
N LEU A 406 -2.42 15.43 -1.31
CA LEU A 406 -1.16 14.73 -1.51
C LEU A 406 -0.06 15.72 -1.92
N ILE A 407 1.07 15.69 -1.22
CA ILE A 407 2.23 16.55 -1.46
C ILE A 407 3.48 15.68 -1.60
N GLY A 408 4.06 15.58 -2.79
CA GLY A 408 5.30 14.83 -3.04
C GLY A 408 6.48 15.47 -2.31
N SER A 409 6.80 16.71 -2.71
CA SER A 409 7.81 17.61 -2.14
C SER A 409 9.12 17.62 -2.93
N ALA A 410 10.12 16.81 -2.57
CA ALA A 410 11.43 16.88 -3.22
C ALA A 410 11.90 15.52 -3.70
N GLY A 411 11.93 15.34 -5.01
CA GLY A 411 12.35 14.12 -5.69
C GLY A 411 11.33 13.76 -6.76
N ASP A 412 11.55 12.65 -7.47
CA ASP A 412 10.68 12.26 -8.58
C ASP A 412 9.54 11.39 -8.03
N ASP A 413 8.40 12.02 -7.73
CA ASP A 413 7.30 11.43 -6.96
C ASP A 413 6.20 10.81 -7.84
N THR A 414 5.42 9.89 -7.26
CA THR A 414 4.21 9.33 -7.87
C THR A 414 3.01 9.49 -6.94
N LEU A 415 2.03 10.30 -7.37
CA LEU A 415 0.83 10.65 -6.59
C LEU A 415 -0.44 10.16 -7.30
N SER A 416 -1.31 9.47 -6.56
CA SER A 416 -2.62 8.97 -7.01
C SER A 416 -3.73 9.49 -6.09
N GLY A 417 -4.67 10.28 -6.63
CA GLY A 417 -5.85 10.78 -5.90
C GLY A 417 -6.95 9.73 -5.75
N SER A 418 -7.08 8.82 -6.71
CA SER A 418 -8.06 7.73 -6.71
C SER A 418 -9.52 8.22 -6.77
N ASN A 419 -10.35 8.05 -5.73
CA ASN A 419 -11.75 8.45 -5.80
C ASN A 419 -12.01 9.72 -4.99
N GLY A 420 -12.29 10.84 -5.66
CA GLY A 420 -13.14 11.88 -5.11
C GLY A 420 -12.93 13.30 -5.61
N ASN A 421 -12.23 14.18 -4.90
CA ASN A 421 -11.98 15.55 -5.40
C ASN A 421 -10.67 15.97 -4.74
N ASP A 422 -9.59 15.57 -5.36
CA ASP A 422 -8.30 15.45 -4.71
C ASP A 422 -7.40 16.61 -5.11
N ARG A 423 -6.41 16.86 -4.27
CA ARG A 423 -5.45 17.94 -4.46
C ARG A 423 -4.05 17.37 -4.42
N LEU A 424 -3.44 17.24 -5.59
CA LEU A 424 -2.11 16.67 -5.77
C LEU A 424 -1.11 17.78 -6.09
N ASN A 425 0.05 17.76 -5.44
CA ASN A 425 1.14 18.71 -5.65
C ASN A 425 2.50 18.01 -5.62
N GLY A 426 3.10 17.77 -6.80
CA GLY A 426 4.43 17.15 -6.94
C GLY A 426 5.54 18.02 -6.35
N SER A 427 5.43 19.33 -6.55
CA SER A 427 6.35 20.37 -6.06
C SER A 427 7.66 20.45 -6.81
N GLY A 428 8.60 19.51 -6.68
CA GLY A 428 9.89 19.62 -7.33
C GLY A 428 10.55 18.27 -7.59
N GLY A 429 10.86 18.01 -8.86
CA GLY A 429 11.26 16.71 -9.38
C GLY A 429 10.55 16.47 -10.71
N ASP A 430 10.85 15.37 -11.38
CA ASP A 430 10.09 14.94 -12.55
C ASP A 430 8.93 14.04 -12.05
N ASP A 431 7.76 14.63 -11.77
CA ASP A 431 6.68 13.97 -11.01
C ASP A 431 5.60 13.29 -11.89
N GLN A 432 4.91 12.28 -11.35
CA GLN A 432 3.75 11.63 -11.96
C GLN A 432 2.50 11.79 -11.08
N LEU A 433 1.47 12.48 -11.58
CA LEU A 433 0.24 12.77 -10.86
C LEU A 433 -0.98 12.20 -11.60
N SER A 434 -1.83 11.42 -10.93
CA SER A 434 -3.14 10.97 -11.44
C SER A 434 -4.28 11.35 -10.50
N GLY A 435 -5.25 12.13 -10.98
CA GLY A 435 -6.47 12.49 -10.24
C GLY A 435 -7.46 11.33 -10.14
N HIS A 436 -7.66 10.64 -11.27
CA HIS A 436 -8.62 9.55 -11.45
C HIS A 436 -10.07 10.02 -11.48
N ALA A 437 -10.87 9.77 -10.44
CA ALA A 437 -12.31 10.00 -10.51
C ALA A 437 -12.70 11.21 -9.67
N GLY A 438 -13.30 12.21 -10.32
CA GLY A 438 -13.89 13.37 -9.67
C GLY A 438 -13.16 14.65 -10.05
N ARG A 439 -13.42 15.76 -9.35
CA ARG A 439 -12.91 17.07 -9.80
C ARG A 439 -11.65 17.43 -9.04
N ASP A 440 -10.54 17.15 -9.67
CA ASP A 440 -9.24 17.16 -9.04
C ASP A 440 -8.47 18.44 -9.36
N THR A 441 -7.45 18.69 -8.55
CA THR A 441 -6.48 19.75 -8.77
C THR A 441 -5.07 19.18 -8.73
N LEU A 442 -4.42 19.16 -9.89
CA LEU A 442 -3.07 18.64 -10.05
C LEU A 442 -2.09 19.77 -10.32
N LEU A 443 -1.02 19.84 -9.54
CA LEU A 443 0.07 20.79 -9.68
C LEU A 443 1.39 20.01 -9.81
N GLY A 444 2.01 20.03 -10.99
CA GLY A 444 3.32 19.39 -11.23
C GLY A 444 4.41 20.05 -10.39
N GLY A 445 4.78 21.27 -10.76
CA GLY A 445 5.62 22.13 -9.93
C GLY A 445 6.90 22.53 -10.64
N GLY A 446 7.98 21.77 -10.51
CA GLY A 446 9.22 22.11 -11.18
C GLY A 446 10.00 20.88 -11.54
N GLY A 447 10.31 20.72 -12.82
CA GLY A 447 10.76 19.47 -13.41
C GLY A 447 9.79 19.09 -14.53
N ASN A 448 10.05 18.00 -15.23
CA ASN A 448 9.24 17.58 -16.37
C ASN A 448 8.16 16.62 -15.86
N ASP A 449 6.97 17.15 -15.65
CA ASP A 449 5.91 16.44 -14.93
C ASP A 449 4.95 15.74 -15.90
N THR A 450 4.35 14.63 -15.46
CA THR A 450 3.25 13.94 -16.14
C THR A 450 1.99 14.02 -15.30
N LEU A 451 0.95 14.66 -15.82
CA LEU A 451 -0.32 14.88 -15.12
C LEU A 451 -1.47 14.22 -15.90
N ASN A 452 -2.32 13.45 -15.21
CA ASN A 452 -3.53 12.86 -15.74
C ASN A 452 -4.73 13.24 -14.84
N GLY A 453 -5.71 14.00 -15.36
CA GLY A 453 -6.90 14.40 -14.61
C GLY A 453 -7.82 13.21 -14.38
N GLY A 454 -8.28 12.60 -15.47
CA GLY A 454 -9.03 11.36 -15.44
C GLY A 454 -10.46 11.57 -15.90
N THR A 455 -11.42 11.60 -14.97
CA THR A 455 -12.84 11.82 -15.28
C THR A 455 -13.43 12.91 -14.40
N ASP A 456 -14.41 13.65 -14.95
CA ASP A 456 -15.02 14.87 -14.39
C ASP A 456 -14.15 16.12 -14.64
N ASP A 457 -14.67 17.31 -14.26
CA ASP A 457 -14.06 18.60 -14.61
C ASP A 457 -12.81 18.92 -13.74
N ASP A 458 -11.61 18.84 -14.32
CA ASP A 458 -10.33 18.94 -13.63
C ASP A 458 -9.58 20.28 -13.82
N TYR A 459 -8.63 20.54 -12.91
CA TYR A 459 -7.72 21.68 -12.98
C TYR A 459 -6.25 21.25 -12.88
N LEU A 460 -5.51 21.37 -13.98
CA LEU A 460 -4.14 20.85 -14.11
C LEU A 460 -3.15 21.98 -14.43
N VAL A 461 -2.00 22.00 -13.75
CA VAL A 461 -0.93 22.98 -13.98
C VAL A 461 0.45 22.31 -13.92
N GLY A 462 1.16 22.26 -15.04
CA GLY A 462 2.54 21.75 -15.12
C GLY A 462 3.54 22.67 -14.41
N ASN A 463 3.46 23.97 -14.68
CA ASN A 463 4.34 25.04 -14.20
C ASN A 463 5.66 25.17 -14.97
N ALA A 464 6.75 24.54 -14.53
CA ALA A 464 8.08 24.81 -15.08
C ALA A 464 8.80 23.51 -15.44
N GLY A 465 9.02 23.29 -16.72
CA GLY A 465 9.52 22.02 -17.23
C GLY A 465 8.88 21.70 -18.57
N GLN A 466 9.26 20.59 -19.19
CA GLN A 466 8.56 20.09 -20.37
C GLN A 466 7.50 19.10 -19.88
N ASP A 467 6.28 19.57 -19.73
CA ASP A 467 5.25 18.81 -19.05
C ASP A 467 4.36 18.04 -20.05
N VAL A 468 3.86 16.88 -19.63
CA VAL A 468 2.85 16.10 -20.35
C VAL A 468 1.57 16.11 -19.53
N ILE A 469 0.52 16.71 -20.09
CA ILE A 469 -0.77 16.88 -19.42
C ILE A 469 -1.86 16.20 -20.26
N GLN A 470 -2.50 15.20 -19.68
CA GLN A 470 -3.74 14.62 -20.18
C GLN A 470 -4.88 15.08 -19.24
N ALA A 471 -5.78 15.90 -19.74
CA ALA A 471 -6.89 16.41 -18.93
C ALA A 471 -7.92 15.30 -18.69
N GLY A 472 -8.41 14.66 -19.75
CA GLY A 472 -9.22 13.45 -19.67
C GLY A 472 -10.68 13.70 -20.05
N HIS A 473 -11.61 13.02 -19.40
CA HIS A 473 -13.03 13.20 -19.69
C HIS A 473 -13.62 14.28 -18.80
N GLY A 474 -14.04 15.43 -19.33
CA GLY A 474 -14.54 16.51 -18.49
C GLY A 474 -14.57 17.85 -19.19
N HIS A 475 -14.99 18.89 -18.47
CA HIS A 475 -14.77 20.27 -18.92
C HIS A 475 -13.55 20.86 -18.22
N ASP A 476 -12.39 20.60 -18.78
CA ASP A 476 -11.14 20.71 -18.06
C ASP A 476 -10.41 22.03 -18.28
N ARG A 477 -9.45 22.29 -17.39
CA ARG A 477 -8.55 23.42 -17.51
C ARG A 477 -7.11 22.99 -17.27
N ALA A 478 -6.33 23.00 -18.34
CA ALA A 478 -4.91 22.64 -18.30
C ALA A 478 -4.01 23.81 -18.67
N PHE A 479 -2.92 23.97 -17.91
CA PHE A 479 -1.91 25.02 -18.11
C PHE A 479 -0.51 24.39 -18.11
N GLY A 480 0.21 24.44 -19.24
CA GLY A 480 1.59 23.93 -19.34
C GLY A 480 2.54 24.76 -18.50
N GLY A 481 2.63 26.06 -18.81
CA GLY A 481 3.35 27.04 -18.01
C GLY A 481 4.60 27.51 -18.73
N GLY A 482 5.75 26.92 -18.47
CA GLY A 482 7.00 27.29 -19.12
C GLY A 482 7.85 26.09 -19.43
N GLY A 483 8.09 25.84 -20.70
CA GLY A 483 8.94 24.78 -21.20
C GLY A 483 8.56 24.42 -22.62
N SER A 484 8.20 23.18 -22.91
CA SER A 484 7.71 22.80 -24.24
C SER A 484 6.78 21.65 -23.98
N ASP A 485 5.51 22.01 -23.83
CA ASP A 485 4.54 21.19 -23.11
C ASP A 485 3.63 20.48 -24.10
N SER A 486 3.12 19.31 -23.71
CA SER A 486 2.13 18.56 -24.47
C SER A 486 0.85 18.48 -23.66
N ILE A 487 -0.24 19.07 -24.16
CA ILE A 487 -1.53 19.13 -23.47
C ILE A 487 -2.61 18.51 -24.35
N LEU A 488 -3.30 17.49 -23.83
CA LEU A 488 -4.45 16.83 -24.45
C LEU A 488 -5.70 17.13 -23.60
N GLY A 489 -6.76 17.64 -24.23
CA GLY A 489 -8.07 17.86 -23.61
C GLY A 489 -8.87 16.56 -23.49
N ASP A 490 -8.91 15.78 -24.57
CA ASP A 490 -9.72 14.56 -24.73
C ASP A 490 -11.23 14.86 -24.93
N ASP A 491 -12.14 14.41 -24.07
CA ASP A 491 -13.59 14.59 -24.29
C ASP A 491 -14.13 15.72 -23.41
N GLY A 492 -14.80 16.70 -24.01
CA GLY A 492 -15.56 17.75 -23.36
C GLY A 492 -15.12 19.15 -23.80
N ASP A 493 -15.79 20.20 -23.31
CA ASP A 493 -15.45 21.58 -23.68
C ASP A 493 -14.28 22.11 -22.81
N ASP A 494 -13.06 22.03 -23.33
CA ASP A 494 -11.84 22.27 -22.57
C ASP A 494 -11.25 23.67 -22.73
N THR A 495 -10.41 24.07 -21.77
CA THR A 495 -9.59 25.28 -21.86
C THR A 495 -8.12 24.96 -21.62
N LEU A 496 -7.31 25.04 -22.68
CA LEU A 496 -5.90 24.70 -22.67
C LEU A 496 -5.02 25.96 -22.88
N ASP A 497 -3.98 26.12 -22.06
CA ASP A 497 -3.00 27.22 -22.17
C ASP A 497 -1.56 26.66 -22.15
N GLY A 498 -0.84 26.79 -23.26
CA GLY A 498 0.54 26.25 -23.39
C GLY A 498 1.53 27.01 -22.51
N GLY A 499 1.46 28.35 -22.55
CA GLY A 499 2.24 29.20 -21.67
C GLY A 499 3.48 29.76 -22.34
N GLY A 500 4.60 29.07 -22.32
CA GLY A 500 5.84 29.62 -22.84
C GLY A 500 6.80 28.56 -23.32
N GLY A 501 7.22 28.69 -24.58
CA GLY A 501 8.10 27.76 -25.27
C GLY A 501 7.34 27.06 -26.38
N ALA A 502 7.82 25.95 -26.93
CA ALA A 502 7.20 25.37 -28.13
C ALA A 502 6.23 24.25 -27.74
N ASP A 503 4.93 24.57 -27.72
CA ASP A 503 3.91 23.74 -27.10
C ASP A 503 3.06 22.98 -28.14
N PHE A 504 2.54 21.82 -27.73
CA PHE A 504 1.55 21.03 -28.46
C PHE A 504 0.25 20.98 -27.66
N LEU A 505 -0.84 21.48 -28.24
CA LEU A 505 -2.17 21.48 -27.63
C LEU A 505 -3.15 20.74 -28.56
N ALA A 506 -3.89 19.77 -28.04
CA ALA A 506 -5.01 19.14 -28.74
C ALA A 506 -6.27 19.22 -27.88
N GLY A 507 -7.36 19.77 -28.43
CA GLY A 507 -8.66 19.86 -27.76
C GLY A 507 -9.29 18.49 -27.63
N GLY A 508 -9.69 17.90 -28.76
CA GLY A 508 -10.30 16.57 -28.80
C GLY A 508 -11.77 16.66 -29.21
N ASP A 509 -12.66 16.01 -28.48
CA ASP A 509 -14.10 16.05 -28.74
C ASP A 509 -14.77 17.14 -27.89
N GLY A 510 -15.21 18.25 -28.45
CA GLY A 510 -15.79 19.32 -27.65
C GLY A 510 -15.78 20.67 -28.33
N SER A 511 -16.25 21.71 -27.65
CA SER A 511 -16.06 23.10 -28.11
C SER A 511 -14.94 23.75 -27.31
N ASP A 512 -13.72 23.63 -27.83
CA ASP A 512 -12.51 23.85 -27.05
C ASP A 512 -11.94 25.25 -27.21
N ARG A 513 -11.15 25.64 -26.20
CA ARG A 513 -10.40 26.89 -26.20
C ARG A 513 -8.92 26.63 -25.97
N LEU A 514 -8.13 26.74 -27.04
CA LEU A 514 -6.68 26.55 -27.01
C LEU A 514 -5.94 27.87 -27.15
N ASN A 515 -4.97 28.13 -26.27
CA ASN A 515 -4.17 29.35 -26.28
C ASN A 515 -2.69 29.06 -26.02
N ALA A 516 -1.87 29.05 -27.07
CA ALA A 516 -0.48 28.63 -26.97
C ALA A 516 0.50 29.71 -26.48
N ARG A 517 0.08 30.99 -26.47
CA ARG A 517 0.81 32.13 -25.89
C ARG A 517 2.11 32.48 -26.62
N THR A 518 3.26 31.94 -26.24
CA THR A 518 4.56 32.38 -26.79
C THR A 518 5.39 31.17 -27.13
N GLY A 519 5.82 31.05 -28.39
CA GLY A 519 6.34 29.78 -28.84
C GLY A 519 6.29 29.62 -30.34
N ASP A 520 6.90 28.57 -30.86
CA ASP A 520 6.55 28.09 -32.19
C ASP A 520 5.64 26.86 -31.96
N ASP A 521 4.34 27.07 -31.94
CA ASP A 521 3.38 26.14 -31.31
C ASP A 521 2.58 25.30 -32.32
N SER A 522 1.99 24.19 -31.87
CA SER A 522 1.07 23.35 -32.65
C SER A 522 -0.25 23.16 -31.91
N LEU A 523 -1.35 23.56 -32.52
CA LEU A 523 -2.70 23.49 -31.94
C LEU A 523 -3.62 22.68 -32.86
N LEU A 524 -4.36 21.75 -32.29
CA LEU A 524 -5.40 20.96 -32.94
C LEU A 524 -6.71 21.15 -32.16
N GLY A 525 -7.77 21.62 -32.81
CA GLY A 525 -9.11 21.73 -32.19
C GLY A 525 -9.70 20.34 -32.01
N GLY A 526 -10.00 19.66 -33.10
CA GLY A 526 -10.56 18.31 -33.08
C GLY A 526 -12.00 18.33 -33.59
N ASN A 527 -12.92 17.67 -32.88
CA ASN A 527 -14.32 17.64 -33.23
C ASN A 527 -15.09 18.69 -32.42
N GLY A 528 -15.69 19.69 -33.08
CA GLY A 528 -16.63 20.63 -32.45
C GLY A 528 -16.33 22.08 -32.79
N GLU A 529 -16.96 23.05 -32.12
CA GLU A 529 -16.79 24.46 -32.48
C GLU A 529 -15.65 25.10 -31.68
N ASP A 530 -14.43 25.08 -32.23
CA ASP A 530 -13.22 25.38 -31.48
C ASP A 530 -12.73 26.83 -31.62
N SER A 531 -11.93 27.27 -30.65
CA SER A 531 -11.30 28.59 -30.61
C SER A 531 -9.80 28.51 -30.33
N LEU A 532 -8.99 28.60 -31.39
CA LEU A 532 -7.53 28.45 -31.34
C LEU A 532 -6.83 29.81 -31.44
N PHE A 533 -5.85 30.03 -30.55
CA PHE A 533 -5.03 31.23 -30.49
C PHE A 533 -3.55 30.87 -30.47
N GLY A 534 -2.82 31.14 -31.57
CA GLY A 534 -1.39 30.83 -31.70
C GLY A 534 -0.54 31.68 -30.77
N GLY A 535 -0.69 33.00 -30.83
CA GLY A 535 0.01 33.89 -29.91
C GLY A 535 1.22 34.51 -30.58
N SER A 536 2.42 34.36 -30.01
CA SER A 536 3.63 34.91 -30.60
C SER A 536 4.59 33.83 -31.07
N GLY A 537 4.98 33.85 -32.34
CA GLY A 537 6.06 33.04 -32.89
C GLY A 537 5.71 32.49 -34.26
N LYS A 538 5.76 31.18 -34.47
CA LYS A 538 5.36 30.56 -35.74
C LYS A 538 4.52 29.35 -35.47
N ASP A 539 3.23 29.53 -35.64
CA ASP A 539 2.29 28.56 -35.11
C ASP A 539 1.62 27.75 -36.23
N LEU A 540 1.27 26.50 -35.91
CA LEU A 540 0.41 25.65 -36.73
C LEU A 540 -0.93 25.51 -36.01
N LEU A 541 -2.02 25.98 -36.62
CA LEU A 541 -3.37 25.86 -36.08
C LEU A 541 -4.23 25.03 -37.04
N LEU A 542 -4.81 23.95 -36.53
CA LEU A 542 -5.73 23.08 -37.23
C LEU A 542 -7.06 23.06 -36.49
N GLY A 543 -8.14 23.49 -37.13
CA GLY A 543 -9.49 23.52 -36.54
C GLY A 543 -10.02 22.11 -36.34
N GLY A 544 -10.31 21.42 -37.44
CA GLY A 544 -10.79 20.05 -37.43
C GLY A 544 -12.18 19.96 -38.05
N ASP A 545 -13.11 19.33 -37.34
CA ASP A 545 -14.50 19.18 -37.75
C ASP A 545 -15.38 20.28 -37.12
N ASN A 546 -16.33 20.81 -37.89
CA ASN A 546 -17.28 21.89 -37.57
C ASN A 546 -16.71 23.32 -37.74
N ASP A 547 -17.46 24.33 -37.29
CA ASP A 547 -17.24 25.74 -37.63
C ASP A 547 -16.29 26.39 -36.60
N ASP A 548 -15.02 26.55 -36.96
CA ASP A 548 -13.99 26.98 -36.00
C ASP A 548 -13.60 28.47 -36.06
N PHE A 549 -12.97 28.95 -34.99
CA PHE A 549 -12.29 30.24 -34.93
C PHE A 549 -10.78 30.08 -34.73
N LEU A 550 -9.99 30.39 -35.75
CA LEU A 550 -8.52 30.29 -35.69
C LEU A 550 -7.88 31.68 -35.75
N ASN A 551 -7.02 32.01 -34.79
CA ASN A 551 -6.30 33.28 -34.75
C ASN A 551 -4.80 33.11 -34.46
N GLY A 552 -3.95 33.25 -35.48
CA GLY A 552 -2.48 33.14 -35.33
C GLY A 552 -1.88 34.27 -34.49
N GLN A 553 -2.53 35.44 -34.45
CA GLN A 553 -2.08 36.64 -33.76
C GLN A 553 -0.75 37.23 -34.27
N GLY A 554 0.39 36.82 -33.74
CA GLY A 554 1.68 37.50 -33.91
C GLY A 554 2.76 36.57 -34.39
N GLY A 555 2.87 36.33 -35.69
CA GLY A 555 3.84 35.35 -36.14
C GLY A 555 3.86 35.19 -37.64
N THR A 556 4.54 34.17 -38.14
CA THR A 556 4.25 33.71 -39.50
C THR A 556 3.63 32.35 -39.37
N ASP A 557 2.30 32.33 -39.41
CA ASP A 557 1.53 31.19 -38.93
C ASP A 557 0.96 30.39 -40.11
N THR A 558 0.65 29.12 -39.87
CA THR A 558 -0.05 28.24 -40.81
C THR A 558 -1.38 27.83 -40.20
N LEU A 559 -2.49 28.19 -40.84
CA LEU A 559 -3.83 27.91 -40.37
C LEU A 559 -4.56 27.02 -41.39
N ALA A 560 -5.29 26.02 -40.91
CA ALA A 560 -6.27 25.26 -41.70
C ALA A 560 -7.51 25.01 -40.83
N GLY A 561 -8.68 25.38 -41.34
CA GLY A 561 -9.94 25.21 -40.61
C GLY A 561 -10.41 23.76 -40.64
N GLY A 562 -10.35 23.11 -41.81
CA GLY A 562 -10.82 21.72 -41.94
C GLY A 562 -12.25 21.63 -42.47
N LEU A 563 -13.08 20.78 -41.86
CA LEU A 563 -14.47 20.55 -42.27
C LEU A 563 -15.42 21.55 -41.62
N GLY A 564 -15.68 22.68 -42.25
CA GLY A 564 -16.66 23.60 -41.67
C GLY A 564 -16.79 24.92 -42.41
N ALA A 565 -17.46 25.86 -41.76
CA ALA A 565 -17.48 27.27 -42.13
C ALA A 565 -16.66 28.09 -41.14
N ASP A 566 -15.35 28.10 -41.37
CA ASP A 566 -14.37 28.60 -40.38
C ASP A 566 -14.10 30.10 -40.50
N ASN A 567 -13.61 30.68 -39.41
CA ASN A 567 -13.26 32.09 -39.29
C ASN A 567 -11.79 32.28 -38.90
N PHE A 568 -11.04 32.95 -39.78
CA PHE A 568 -9.60 33.15 -39.63
C PHE A 568 -9.24 34.59 -39.24
N GLY A 569 -8.38 34.73 -38.23
CA GLY A 569 -7.67 35.95 -37.86
C GLY A 569 -6.16 35.79 -37.99
N GLY A 570 -5.53 36.36 -39.03
CA GLY A 570 -4.06 36.29 -39.20
C GLY A 570 -3.25 37.26 -38.33
N GLY A 571 -3.91 38.27 -37.73
CA GLY A 571 -3.20 39.26 -36.93
C GLY A 571 -2.22 40.13 -37.74
N SER A 572 -1.00 40.35 -37.24
CA SER A 572 -0.14 41.48 -37.67
C SER A 572 0.99 41.15 -38.67
N ALA A 573 1.23 39.86 -38.94
CA ALA A 573 2.31 39.41 -39.80
C ALA A 573 1.77 38.55 -40.98
N ALA A 574 2.62 37.77 -41.63
CA ALA A 574 2.30 37.18 -42.94
C ALA A 574 2.02 35.69 -42.80
N ASP A 575 0.73 35.34 -42.81
CA ASP A 575 0.27 33.98 -42.51
C ASP A 575 -0.13 33.23 -43.77
N VAL A 576 -0.14 31.91 -43.67
CA VAL A 576 -0.56 30.98 -44.71
C VAL A 576 -1.84 30.30 -44.26
N ILE A 577 -2.93 30.53 -44.99
CA ILE A 577 -4.17 29.77 -44.82
C ILE A 577 -4.18 28.67 -45.87
N ASN A 578 -4.20 27.41 -45.43
CA ASN A 578 -4.07 26.23 -46.29
C ASN A 578 -5.09 25.13 -45.96
N GLU A 579 -6.31 25.29 -46.43
CA GLU A 579 -7.40 24.29 -46.34
C GLU A 579 -7.16 22.99 -47.12
N ALA A 580 -5.96 22.75 -47.64
CA ALA A 580 -5.61 21.51 -48.33
C ALA A 580 -4.98 20.45 -47.41
N PHE A 581 -4.79 20.74 -46.12
CA PHE A 581 -4.46 19.74 -45.11
C PHE A 581 -5.68 18.82 -44.94
N SER A 582 -5.58 17.56 -45.36
CA SER A 582 -6.61 16.54 -45.12
C SER A 582 -6.16 15.62 -43.99
N GLU A 583 -7.09 15.19 -43.14
CA GLU A 583 -6.87 14.27 -42.01
C GLU A 583 -6.05 13.01 -42.34
N ASP A 584 -6.13 12.51 -43.58
CA ASP A 584 -5.35 11.37 -44.08
C ASP A 584 -3.82 11.51 -43.91
N LEU A 585 -3.29 12.73 -43.75
CA LEU A 585 -1.85 12.98 -43.52
C LEU A 585 -1.50 13.01 -42.01
N PHE A 586 -2.48 13.14 -41.12
CA PHE A 586 -2.33 13.34 -39.68
C PHE A 586 -2.75 12.13 -38.83
N GLY A 587 -3.66 11.28 -39.31
CA GLY A 587 -4.00 10.02 -38.63
C GLY A 587 -2.77 9.17 -38.31
N SER A 588 -1.73 9.21 -39.16
CA SER A 588 -0.46 8.51 -38.90
C SER A 588 0.43 9.16 -37.83
N LEU A 589 0.21 10.43 -37.48
CA LEU A 589 0.97 11.14 -36.44
C LEU A 589 0.31 10.94 -35.06
N LEU A 590 -1.03 10.96 -35.01
CA LEU A 590 -1.80 10.60 -33.81
C LEU A 590 -1.61 9.11 -33.46
N ASP A 591 -1.66 8.19 -34.45
CA ASP A 591 -1.33 6.76 -34.25
C ASP A 591 0.11 6.52 -33.74
N GLU A 592 1.05 7.46 -33.95
CA GLU A 592 2.43 7.38 -33.45
C GLU A 592 2.61 8.00 -32.05
N LEU A 593 1.74 8.94 -31.66
CA LEU A 593 1.70 9.55 -30.32
C LEU A 593 0.94 8.67 -29.32
N ASP A 594 -0.16 8.04 -29.76
CA ASP A 594 -0.97 7.10 -28.96
C ASP A 594 -0.23 5.75 -28.69
N ALA A 595 0.91 5.54 -29.37
CA ALA A 595 1.75 4.35 -29.27
C ALA A 595 3.08 4.59 -28.53
N ALA A 596 3.39 5.82 -28.12
CA ALA A 596 4.59 6.21 -27.39
C ALA A 596 4.26 6.39 -25.90
#